data_AF-G3IKD9-F1
#
_entry.id   AF-G3IKD9-F1
#
_cell.length_a   1.000
_cell.length_b   1.000
_cell.length_c   1.000
_cell.angle_alpha   90.00
_cell.angle_beta   90.00
_cell.angle_gamma   90.00
#
_symmetry.space_group_name_H-M   'P 1'
#
loop_
_entity.id
_entity.type
_entity.pdbx_description
1 polymer ?
#
loop_
_entity_poly.entity_id
_entity_poly.type
_entity_poly.pdbx_seq_one_letter_code
_entity_poly.pdbx_strand_id
1 'polypeptide(L)' 'MVVDCCTDPDGRAVDRARAWSEMVGIQYFRLNPQLGSDIMLDEVNDAVLVNALWETEVYIYEHREEFQKLVQMLLSP' A
#
# COMPACT_ATOMS: atom_id res chain seq x y z
N MET A 1 -14.13 -6.95 -16.99
CA MET A 1 -12.95 -7.77 -17.36
C MET A 1 -11.91 -7.03 -18.24
N VAL A 2 -11.70 -5.73 -18.00
CA VAL A 2 -10.52 -4.94 -18.42
C VAL A 2 -10.32 -3.86 -17.35
N VAL A 3 -11.44 -3.26 -16.92
CA VAL A 3 -11.50 -2.34 -15.78
C VAL A 3 -11.00 -3.01 -14.50
N ASP A 4 -11.47 -4.23 -14.20
CA ASP A 4 -11.06 -4.99 -13.00
C ASP A 4 -9.55 -5.19 -12.91
N CYS A 5 -8.87 -5.43 -14.04
CA CYS A 5 -7.42 -5.61 -14.09
C CYS A 5 -6.63 -4.31 -13.88
N CYS A 6 -7.29 -3.16 -14.07
CA CYS A 6 -6.72 -1.83 -13.86
C CYS A 6 -7.04 -1.29 -12.46
N THR A 7 -8.13 -1.75 -11.85
CA THR A 7 -8.56 -1.35 -10.50
C THR A 7 -8.15 -2.34 -9.42
N ASP A 8 -7.67 -3.54 -9.79
CA ASP A 8 -7.13 -4.51 -8.84
C ASP A 8 -5.93 -3.91 -8.12
N PRO A 9 -6.00 -3.72 -6.78
CA PRO A 9 -4.91 -3.14 -6.02
C PRO A 9 -3.68 -4.06 -6.03
N ASP A 10 -3.90 -5.36 -6.17
CA ASP A 10 -2.91 -6.44 -6.15
C ASP A 10 -2.93 -7.23 -7.46
N GLY A 11 -1.80 -7.32 -8.18
CA GLY A 11 -1.75 -8.13 -9.39
C GLY A 11 -0.52 -7.93 -10.28
N ARG A 12 -0.58 -8.50 -11.49
CA ARG A 12 0.56 -8.54 -12.43
C ARG A 12 1.10 -7.18 -12.85
N ALA A 13 0.32 -6.10 -12.71
CA ALA A 13 0.79 -4.75 -12.97
C ALA A 13 1.81 -4.30 -11.91
N VAL A 14 1.52 -4.58 -10.64
CA VAL A 14 2.40 -4.30 -9.50
C VAL A 14 3.69 -5.12 -9.61
N ASP A 15 3.59 -6.42 -9.91
CA ASP A 15 4.78 -7.28 -10.05
C ASP A 15 5.69 -6.81 -11.19
N ARG A 16 5.11 -6.38 -12.32
CA ARG A 16 5.86 -5.82 -13.43
C ARG A 16 6.51 -4.48 -13.06
N ALA A 17 5.81 -3.61 -12.35
CA ALA A 17 6.36 -2.34 -11.89
C ALA A 17 7.53 -2.56 -10.90
N ARG A 18 7.39 -3.53 -9.99
CA ARG A 18 8.47 -3.93 -9.07
C ARG A 18 9.67 -4.47 -9.83
N ALA A 19 9.47 -5.46 -10.71
CA ALA A 19 10.55 -6.07 -11.49
C ALA A 19 11.25 -5.06 -12.41
N TRP A 20 10.51 -4.11 -12.98
CA TRP A 20 11.08 -3.05 -13.79
C TRP A 20 11.91 -2.07 -12.96
N SER A 21 11.40 -1.66 -11.79
CA SER A 21 12.15 -0.82 -10.85
C SER A 21 13.46 -1.48 -10.41
N GLU A 22 13.40 -2.77 -10.06
CA GLU A 22 14.58 -3.58 -9.72
C GLU A 22 15.59 -3.65 -10.88
N MET A 23 15.11 -3.85 -12.11
CA MET A 23 15.96 -3.88 -13.32
C MET A 23 16.70 -2.55 -13.54
N VAL A 24 16.07 -1.41 -13.24
CA VAL A 24 16.66 -0.07 -13.43
C VAL A 24 17.45 0.38 -12.18
N GLY A 25 17.45 -0.43 -11.11
CA GLY A 25 18.15 -0.13 -9.85
C GLY A 25 17.43 0.92 -8.99
N ILE A 26 16.13 1.15 -9.24
CA ILE A 26 15.28 2.07 -8.48
C ILE A 26 14.57 1.30 -7.38
N GLN A 27 14.53 1.87 -6.17
CA GLN A 27 13.82 1.27 -5.04
C GLN A 27 12.29 1.43 -5.22
N TYR A 28 11.54 0.34 -5.00
CA TYR A 28 10.09 0.30 -5.13
C TYR A 28 9.45 -0.06 -3.79
N PHE A 29 8.68 0.87 -3.20
CA PHE A 29 7.94 0.65 -1.96
C PHE A 29 6.45 0.61 -2.27
N ARG A 30 5.75 -0.42 -1.76
CA ARG A 30 4.30 -0.54 -1.89
C ARG A 30 3.67 -0.63 -0.51
N LEU A 31 3.06 0.47 -0.11
CA LEU A 31 2.34 0.60 1.14
C LEU A 31 0.86 0.39 0.85
N ASN A 32 0.35 -0.79 1.22
CA ASN A 32 -1.06 -1.12 1.03
C ASN A 32 -1.54 -1.94 2.23
N PRO A 33 -2.21 -1.32 3.22
CA PRO A 33 -2.80 -2.05 4.34
C PRO A 33 -3.90 -2.98 3.81
N GLN A 34 -3.85 -4.26 4.21
CA GLN A 34 -4.90 -5.22 3.88
C GLN A 34 -6.02 -5.04 4.90
N LEU A 35 -7.13 -4.45 4.46
CA LEU A 35 -8.29 -4.23 5.31
C LEU A 35 -9.07 -5.55 5.47
N GLY A 36 -9.60 -5.78 6.67
CA GLY A 36 -10.33 -7.02 7.00
C GLY A 36 -11.71 -7.13 6.33
N SER A 37 -12.21 -6.04 5.76
CA SER A 37 -13.50 -5.96 5.08
C SER A 37 -13.41 -5.07 3.84
N ASP A 38 -14.25 -5.35 2.85
CA ASP A 38 -14.47 -4.43 1.72
C ASP A 38 -15.19 -3.16 2.24
N ILE A 39 -14.49 -2.03 2.19
CA ILE A 39 -15.02 -0.72 2.57
C ILE A 39 -15.28 0.09 1.29
N MET A 40 -16.50 0.59 1.15
CA MET A 40 -16.86 1.44 0.02
C MET A 40 -16.24 2.82 0.15
N LEU A 41 -15.93 3.47 -0.97
CA LEU A 41 -15.30 4.79 -0.98
C LEU A 41 -16.21 5.88 -0.37
N ASP A 42 -17.52 5.68 -0.36
CA ASP A 42 -18.53 6.57 0.21
C ASP A 42 -18.98 6.14 1.62
N GLU A 43 -18.23 5.26 2.30
CA GLU A 43 -18.51 4.88 3.69
C GLU A 43 -18.37 6.08 4.65
N VAL A 44 -19.36 6.22 5.54
CA VAL A 44 -19.45 7.33 6.50
C VAL A 44 -19.71 6.85 7.93
N ASN A 45 -19.83 5.55 8.14
CA ASN A 45 -20.03 4.97 9.45
C ASN A 45 -18.73 5.02 10.26
N ASP A 46 -18.74 5.84 11.32
CA ASP A 46 -17.60 6.02 12.22
C ASP A 46 -17.01 4.70 12.74
N ALA A 47 -17.84 3.70 13.05
CA ALA A 47 -17.34 2.42 13.56
C ALA A 47 -16.50 1.66 12.53
N VAL A 48 -16.90 1.72 11.25
CA VAL A 48 -16.17 1.09 10.14
C VAL A 48 -14.88 1.86 9.87
N LEU A 49 -14.96 3.19 9.82
CA LEU A 49 -13.80 4.06 9.58
C LEU A 49 -12.74 3.94 10.68
N VAL A 50 -13.15 3.92 11.95
CA VAL A 50 -12.23 3.74 13.08
C VAL A 50 -11.53 2.38 13.02
N ASN A 51 -12.25 1.33 12.64
CA ASN A 51 -11.62 0.01 12.47
C ASN A 51 -10.59 0.01 11.32
N ALA A 52 -10.93 0.63 10.18
CA ALA A 52 -10.01 0.76 9.05
C ALA A 52 -8.73 1.55 9.40
N LEU A 53 -8.88 2.63 10.17
CA LEU A 53 -7.77 3.42 10.70
C LEU A 53 -6.89 2.58 11.63
N TRP A 54 -7.50 1.80 12.52
CA TRP A 54 -6.78 0.91 13.43
C TRP A 54 -5.99 -0.17 12.68
N GLU A 55 -6.61 -0.83 11.70
CA GLU A 55 -5.92 -1.81 10.84
C GLU A 55 -4.74 -1.20 10.10
N THR A 56 -4.88 0.05 9.64
CA THR A 56 -3.80 0.79 8.98
C THR A 56 -2.65 1.12 9.95
N GLU A 57 -2.95 1.53 11.19
CA GLU A 57 -1.94 1.77 12.23
C GLU A 57 -1.16 0.50 12.56
N VAL A 58 -1.87 -0.64 12.69
CA VAL A 58 -1.23 -1.95 12.90
C VAL A 58 -0.29 -2.28 11.73
N TYR A 59 -0.75 -2.11 10.49
CA TYR A 59 0.08 -2.32 9.30
C TYR A 59 1.35 -1.45 9.28
N ILE A 60 1.21 -0.16 9.62
CA ILE A 60 2.36 0.77 9.70
C ILE A 60 3.35 0.30 10.77
N TYR A 61 2.86 -0.14 11.92
CA TYR A 61 3.72 -0.62 13.00
C TYR A 61 4.49 -1.90 12.61
N GLU A 62 3.84 -2.82 11.93
CA GLU A 62 4.46 -4.06 11.42
C GLU A 62 5.52 -3.76 10.35
N HIS A 63 5.27 -2.79 9.46
CA HIS A 63 6.16 -2.45 8.34
C HIS A 63 7.05 -1.24 8.64
N ARG A 64 7.18 -0.83 9.91
CA ARG A 64 7.90 0.39 10.33
C ARG A 64 9.32 0.50 9.78
N GLU A 65 10.00 -0.64 9.59
CA GLU A 65 11.37 -0.67 9.06
C GLU A 65 11.42 -0.25 7.59
N GLU A 66 10.40 -0.61 6.79
CA GLU A 66 10.28 -0.17 5.40
C GLU A 66 10.02 1.33 5.32
N PHE A 67 9.15 1.86 6.18
CA PHE A 67 8.92 3.29 6.31
C PHE A 67 10.19 4.04 6.72
N GLN A 68 10.95 3.52 7.68
CA GLN A 68 12.22 4.13 8.09
C GLN A 68 13.25 4.16 6.95
N LYS A 69 13.36 3.08 6.17
CA LYS A 69 14.20 3.06 4.96
C LYS A 69 13.76 4.14 3.98
N LEU A 70 12.46 4.25 3.70
CA LEU A 70 11.89 5.27 2.83
C LEU A 70 12.23 6.69 3.31
N VAL A 71 11.99 6.98 4.59
CA VAL A 71 12.32 8.28 5.20
C VAL A 71 13.81 8.57 5.08
N GLN A 72 14.68 7.59 5.32
CA GLN A 72 16.13 7.78 5.20
C GLN A 72 16.56 8.15 3.78
N MET A 73 15.96 7.55 2.75
CA MET A 73 16.25 7.90 1.35
C MET A 73 15.68 9.25 0.95
N LEU A 74 14.52 9.64 1.49
CA LEU A 74 13.93 10.96 1.20
C LEU A 74 14.69 12.10 1.88
N LEU A 75 15.34 11.82 3.01
CA LEU A 75 16.16 12.78 3.75
C LEU A 75 17.64 12.75 3.36
N SER A 76 18.09 11.73 2.60
CA SER A 76 19.46 11.72 2.07
C SER A 76 19.61 12.75 0.95
N PRO A 77 20.61 13.65 1.02
CA PRO A 77 20.81 14.73 0.05
C PRO A 77 21.32 14.25 -1.32
#